data_AF-A0A963UTY5-F1
#
_entry.id   AF-A0A963UTY5-F1
#
_cell.length_a   1.000
_cell.length_b   1.000
_cell.length_c   1.000
_cell.angle_alpha   90.00
_cell.angle_beta   90.00
_cell.angle_gamma   90.00
#
_symmetry.space_group_name_H-M   'P 1'
#
loop_
_entity.id
_entity.type
_entity.pdbx_description
1 polymer ?
#
loop_
_entity_poly.entity_id
_entity_poly.type
_entity_poly.pdbx_seq_one_letter_code
_entity_poly.pdbx_strand_id
1 'polypeptide(L)'
;ARQGTKRQDPMDTVAHNAFSPVWVHLNIIRRDGKDYGFYTLSNRLMLSDPAAIETILPLGRKSITVGTSIVEAHRIYPAGGNALGAPIQYEINDVANQRLDNVKLALNKRFILRRGANIDTAAMMRSVPGGGVVADDPEKDIKVMEYRDVTGSSYQEQDRLAQEQDELVGMFSGSSVQANRSLNETVGGMNLLQGDAASVAEYELRTWIETWVEPVLRKLQKLEAMFETDAVVMEIAGENSEVFQRYGRDAAIDELIDQEVFISVNVGMGNTDPMQKIQRFQGILSVAGSVPEIAQRMNGEEIGKELFSMGGYSDGERFFLTEDQMMQRQQGQQKPDNSLEAAKLRAEALLKQEEIRSQDRRYEADLRSQTEMEKKAAELNIKLKDLYERIGIDKAKLQTQRDTTALIEGNKAAEQRLKKEMGSGI
;
A
#
# COMPACT_ATOMS: atom_id res chain seq x y z
N ALA A 1 14.51 28.60 26.53
CA ALA A 1 15.58 29.45 25.96
C ALA A 1 16.91 28.69 25.95
N ARG A 2 17.16 27.88 24.93
CA ARG A 2 18.47 27.24 24.68
C ARG A 2 18.64 27.07 23.18
N GLN A 3 19.15 28.09 22.53
CA GLN A 3 19.91 28.04 21.28
C GLN A 3 20.39 29.48 21.01
N GLY A 4 21.71 29.67 21.06
CA GLY A 4 22.34 30.99 21.00
C GLY A 4 22.15 31.66 19.64
N THR A 5 22.11 32.99 19.66
CA THR A 5 21.94 33.94 18.55
C THR A 5 23.04 33.91 17.47
N LYS A 6 23.90 32.89 17.44
CA LYS A 6 25.04 32.77 16.51
C LYS A 6 25.16 31.36 15.93
N ARG A 7 24.11 30.90 15.24
CA ARG A 7 24.27 29.76 14.34
C ARG A 7 24.95 30.28 13.07
N GLN A 8 26.26 30.12 12.96
CA GLN A 8 26.95 30.18 11.67
C GLN A 8 26.62 28.88 10.94
N ASP A 9 26.00 29.00 9.78
CA ASP A 9 25.80 27.86 8.88
C ASP A 9 27.20 27.36 8.45
N PRO A 10 27.51 26.04 8.51
CA PRO A 10 28.78 25.51 8.00
C PRO A 10 29.08 25.88 6.54
N MET A 11 28.07 26.27 5.76
CA MET A 11 28.21 26.79 4.39
C MET A 11 28.70 28.24 4.32
N ASP A 12 28.58 29.04 5.39
CA ASP A 12 28.97 30.47 5.40
C ASP A 12 30.49 30.69 5.48
N THR A 13 31.27 29.63 5.71
CA THR A 13 32.75 29.69 5.80
C THR A 13 33.47 29.41 4.48
N VAL A 14 32.75 29.17 3.39
CA VAL A 14 33.37 28.86 2.08
C VAL A 14 33.69 30.16 1.34
N ALA A 15 34.95 30.35 0.97
CA ALA A 15 35.35 31.45 0.09
C ALA A 15 34.60 31.32 -1.24
N HIS A 16 33.69 32.27 -1.52
CA HIS A 16 32.88 32.24 -2.73
C HIS A 16 33.77 32.45 -3.97
N ASN A 17 33.76 31.48 -4.87
CA ASN A 17 34.33 31.58 -6.21
C ASN A 17 33.23 31.87 -7.24
N ALA A 18 33.60 32.06 -8.51
CA ALA A 18 32.64 32.34 -9.60
C ALA A 18 31.58 31.24 -9.81
N PHE A 19 31.77 30.04 -9.26
CA PHE A 19 30.87 28.89 -9.38
C PHE A 19 30.10 28.59 -8.08
N SER A 20 30.17 29.49 -7.09
CA SER A 20 29.49 29.28 -5.82
C SER A 20 27.97 29.43 -6.01
N PRO A 21 27.16 28.45 -5.58
CA PRO A 21 25.72 28.55 -5.68
C PRO A 21 25.22 29.68 -4.78
N VAL A 22 24.33 30.51 -5.32
CA VAL A 22 23.71 31.60 -4.58
C VAL A 22 22.20 31.39 -4.54
N TRP A 23 21.63 31.49 -3.34
CA TRP A 23 20.21 31.29 -3.11
C TRP A 23 19.44 32.59 -3.33
N VAL A 24 18.59 32.60 -4.34
CA VAL A 24 17.63 33.68 -4.59
C VAL A 24 16.29 33.27 -4.00
N HIS A 25 15.73 34.12 -3.14
CA HIS A 25 14.43 33.90 -2.53
C HIS A 25 13.40 34.81 -3.18
N LEU A 26 12.26 34.25 -3.60
CA LEU A 26 11.06 35.03 -3.88
C LEU A 26 10.27 35.19 -2.59
N ASN A 27 10.17 36.42 -2.10
CA ASN A 27 9.43 36.75 -0.90
C ASN A 27 8.06 37.29 -1.32
N ILE A 28 6.99 36.75 -0.71
CA ILE A 28 5.62 37.18 -0.95
C ILE A 28 5.03 37.61 0.38
N ILE A 29 4.64 38.88 0.48
CA ILE A 29 4.10 39.48 1.70
C ILE A 29 2.73 40.07 1.44
N ARG A 30 1.83 39.95 2.41
CA ARG A 30 0.54 40.65 2.38
C ARG A 30 0.61 41.88 3.28
N ARG A 31 0.37 43.06 2.73
CA ARG A 31 0.34 44.33 3.46
C ARG A 31 -0.88 45.14 3.03
N ASP A 32 -1.64 45.65 3.99
CA ASP A 32 -2.85 46.46 3.74
C ASP A 32 -3.85 45.80 2.77
N GLY A 33 -3.98 44.47 2.85
CA GLY A 33 -4.87 43.67 1.99
C GLY A 33 -4.34 43.39 0.58
N LYS A 34 -3.15 43.90 0.22
CA LYS A 34 -2.51 43.69 -1.08
C LYS A 34 -1.31 42.76 -0.97
N ASP A 35 -1.12 41.92 -1.98
CA ASP A 35 0.02 41.00 -2.06
C ASP A 35 1.16 41.65 -2.84
N TYR A 36 2.36 41.65 -2.26
CA TYR A 36 3.58 42.17 -2.85
C TYR A 36 4.63 41.05 -2.99
N GLY A 37 5.38 41.06 -4.09
CA GLY A 37 6.49 40.15 -4.33
C GLY A 37 7.82 40.90 -4.50
N PHE A 38 8.93 40.30 -4.07
CA PHE A 38 10.29 40.78 -4.34
C PHE A 38 11.33 39.69 -4.17
N TYR A 39 12.46 39.84 -4.86
CA TYR A 39 13.59 38.91 -4.80
C TYR A 39 14.66 39.38 -3.81
N THR A 40 15.22 38.44 -3.05
CA THR A 40 16.38 38.69 -2.19
C THR A 40 17.47 37.66 -2.42
N LEU A 41 18.71 38.08 -2.18
CA LEU A 41 19.87 37.21 -2.10
C LEU A 41 19.96 36.70 -0.66
N SER A 42 19.42 35.52 -0.42
CA SER A 42 19.20 34.97 0.92
C SER A 42 18.55 36.03 1.84
N ASN A 43 19.16 36.33 2.98
CA ASN A 43 18.75 37.35 3.94
C ASN A 43 19.62 38.62 3.93
N ARG A 44 20.50 38.79 2.93
CA ARG A 44 21.55 39.82 2.94
C ARG A 44 21.24 41.04 2.09
N LEU A 45 20.72 40.82 0.89
CA LEU A 45 20.55 41.88 -0.10
C LEU A 45 19.20 41.75 -0.81
N MET A 46 18.55 42.87 -1.06
CA MET A 46 17.36 42.94 -1.90
C MET A 46 17.78 43.07 -3.37
N LEU A 47 17.24 42.22 -4.24
CA LEU A 47 17.55 42.18 -5.67
C LEU A 47 16.53 42.95 -6.51
N SER A 48 15.30 43.12 -6.00
CA SER A 48 14.25 43.90 -6.65
C SER A 48 13.45 44.67 -5.62
N ASP A 49 12.93 45.84 -6.00
CA ASP A 49 11.98 46.56 -5.15
C ASP A 49 10.65 45.80 -5.01
N PRO A 50 9.93 45.95 -3.87
CA PRO A 50 8.60 45.38 -3.71
C PRO A 50 7.61 45.89 -4.75
N ALA A 51 7.08 44.97 -5.56
CA ALA A 51 6.06 45.25 -6.56
C ALA A 51 4.78 44.44 -6.27
N ALA A 52 3.66 44.81 -6.90
CA ALA A 52 2.44 44.01 -6.82
C ALA A 52 2.72 42.59 -7.36
N ILE A 53 2.19 41.56 -6.69
CA ILE A 53 2.56 40.19 -7.03
C ILE A 53 2.19 39.82 -8.47
N GLU A 54 1.14 40.43 -9.02
CA GLU A 54 0.67 40.25 -10.39
C GLU A 54 1.69 40.67 -11.45
N THR A 55 2.61 41.60 -11.11
CA THR A 55 3.68 42.01 -12.04
C THR A 55 4.82 41.01 -12.10
N ILE A 56 4.92 40.12 -11.10
CA ILE A 56 5.97 39.10 -10.99
C ILE A 56 5.42 37.73 -11.41
N LEU A 57 4.19 37.43 -11.03
CA LEU A 57 3.50 36.18 -11.30
C LEU A 57 2.17 36.50 -12.01
N PRO A 58 1.89 35.97 -13.22
CA PRO A 58 0.71 36.33 -13.99
C PRO A 58 -0.63 36.10 -13.28
N LEU A 59 -0.72 35.09 -12.41
CA LEU A 59 -1.91 34.82 -11.59
C LEU A 59 -1.75 35.32 -10.14
N GLY A 60 -0.78 36.19 -9.89
CA GLY A 60 -0.42 36.70 -8.57
C GLY A 60 -0.12 35.58 -7.58
N ARG A 61 -0.61 35.71 -6.34
CA ARG A 61 -0.45 34.66 -5.32
C ARG A 61 -1.11 33.33 -5.72
N LYS A 62 -2.15 33.37 -6.55
CA LYS A 62 -2.80 32.15 -7.06
C LYS A 62 -1.87 31.38 -8.00
N SER A 63 -0.73 31.90 -8.46
CA SER A 63 0.25 31.08 -9.20
C SER A 63 0.88 29.97 -8.37
N ILE A 64 0.87 30.05 -7.04
CA ILE A 64 1.51 29.07 -6.16
C ILE A 64 0.44 28.13 -5.57
N THR A 65 0.61 26.82 -5.76
CA THR A 65 -0.18 25.78 -5.08
C THR A 65 0.71 25.02 -4.11
N VAL A 66 0.26 24.80 -2.89
CA VAL A 66 0.86 23.84 -1.98
C VAL A 66 -0.16 22.73 -1.77
N GLY A 67 0.17 21.53 -2.26
CA GLY A 67 -0.63 20.34 -2.07
C GLY A 67 -0.33 19.66 -0.74
N THR A 68 -1.32 19.02 -0.17
CA THR A 68 -1.18 18.23 1.06
C THR A 68 -1.93 16.91 0.91
N SER A 69 -1.38 15.81 1.44
CA SER A 69 -2.09 14.52 1.49
C SER A 69 -2.95 14.39 2.75
N ILE A 70 -2.67 15.18 3.78
CA ILE A 70 -3.36 15.15 5.08
C ILE A 70 -3.64 16.59 5.52
N VAL A 71 -4.80 16.84 6.10
CA VAL A 71 -5.16 18.14 6.66
C VAL A 71 -5.05 18.12 8.18
N GLU A 72 -4.28 19.05 8.74
CA GLU A 72 -4.18 19.27 10.19
C GLU A 72 -4.64 20.70 10.54
N ALA A 73 -5.53 20.82 11.52
CA ALA A 73 -6.02 22.12 11.96
C ALA A 73 -4.88 22.98 12.55
N HIS A 74 -4.82 24.26 12.15
CA HIS A 74 -3.84 25.24 12.61
C HIS A 74 -2.37 24.91 12.30
N ARG A 75 -2.09 24.00 11.37
CA ARG A 75 -0.74 23.67 10.93
C ARG A 75 -0.55 24.01 9.46
N ILE A 76 0.46 24.81 9.16
CA ILE A 76 0.77 25.26 7.78
C ILE A 76 1.38 24.12 6.96
N TYR A 77 2.21 23.28 7.59
CA TYR A 77 2.84 22.11 6.99
C TYR A 77 2.40 20.86 7.76
N PRO A 78 1.29 20.22 7.35
CA PRO A 78 0.82 18.98 7.96
C PRO A 78 1.84 17.86 7.78
N ALA A 79 1.77 16.85 8.65
CA ALA A 79 2.55 15.63 8.49
C ALA A 79 2.08 14.87 7.24
N GLY A 80 3.01 14.22 6.53
CA GLY A 80 2.65 13.26 5.48
C GLY A 80 2.31 11.89 6.07
N GLY A 81 1.67 11.01 5.30
CA GLY A 81 1.29 9.66 5.75
C GLY A 81 2.47 8.87 6.35
N ASN A 82 3.64 8.96 5.73
CA ASN A 82 4.86 8.32 6.25
C ASN A 82 5.30 8.82 7.64
N ALA A 83 5.01 10.09 7.97
CA ALA A 83 5.35 10.64 9.27
C ALA A 83 4.43 10.10 10.38
N LEU A 84 3.20 9.68 10.03
CA LEU A 84 2.30 9.00 10.96
C LEU A 84 2.83 7.61 11.35
N GLY A 85 3.33 6.84 10.37
CA GLY A 85 3.90 5.50 10.60
C GLY A 85 5.38 5.48 11.01
N ALA A 86 6.03 6.64 11.12
CA ALA A 86 7.45 6.70 11.46
C ALA A 86 7.80 6.06 12.82
N PRO A 87 7.03 6.25 13.91
CA PRO A 87 7.34 5.65 15.20
C PRO A 87 7.40 4.12 15.16
N ILE A 88 6.41 3.47 14.53
CA ILE A 88 6.34 2.02 14.38
C ILE A 88 7.48 1.54 13.48
N GLN A 89 7.77 2.27 12.40
CA GLN A 89 8.91 1.94 11.55
C GLN A 89 10.25 1.98 12.29
N TYR A 90 10.44 2.92 13.24
CA TYR A 90 11.62 2.94 14.09
C TYR A 90 11.68 1.73 15.02
N GLU A 91 10.55 1.29 15.57
CA GLU A 91 10.46 0.11 16.42
C GLU A 91 10.76 -1.18 15.64
N ILE A 92 10.18 -1.35 14.44
CA ILE A 92 10.49 -2.45 13.52
C ILE A 92 12.01 -2.52 13.26
N ASN A 93 12.62 -1.37 12.99
CA ASN A 93 14.05 -1.30 12.72
C ASN A 93 14.88 -1.66 13.96
N ASP A 94 14.48 -1.21 15.15
CA ASP A 94 15.19 -1.53 16.40
C ASP A 94 15.13 -3.03 16.70
N VAL A 95 13.94 -3.64 16.64
CA VAL A 95 13.75 -5.10 16.83
C VAL A 95 14.54 -5.89 15.78
N ALA A 96 14.49 -5.49 14.52
CA ALA A 96 15.22 -6.17 13.44
C ALA A 96 16.74 -6.08 13.66
N ASN A 97 17.26 -4.92 14.06
CA ASN A 97 18.68 -4.73 14.36
C ASN A 97 19.12 -5.58 15.55
N GLN A 98 18.38 -5.54 16.66
CA GLN A 98 18.66 -6.36 17.84
C GLN A 98 18.65 -7.85 17.51
N ARG A 99 17.69 -8.29 16.70
CA ARG A 99 17.62 -9.68 16.24
C ARG A 99 18.84 -10.05 15.41
N LEU A 100 19.19 -9.25 14.41
CA LEU A 100 20.36 -9.50 13.56
C LEU A 100 21.64 -9.59 14.38
N ASP A 101 21.79 -8.75 15.40
CA ASP A 101 22.95 -8.79 16.27
C ASP A 101 22.97 -10.04 17.16
N ASN A 102 21.83 -10.49 17.66
CA ASN A 102 21.71 -11.76 18.38
C ASN A 102 22.05 -12.96 17.46
N VAL A 103 21.58 -12.97 16.21
CA VAL A 103 21.95 -14.00 15.22
C VAL A 103 23.47 -13.99 14.97
N LYS A 104 24.06 -12.81 14.79
CA LYS A 104 25.52 -12.69 14.62
C LYS A 104 26.29 -13.21 15.83
N LEU A 105 25.82 -12.96 17.06
CA LEU A 105 26.45 -13.46 18.28
C LEU A 105 26.26 -14.97 18.48
N ALA A 106 25.12 -15.52 18.07
CA ALA A 106 24.85 -16.96 18.10
C ALA A 106 25.74 -17.72 17.10
N LEU A 107 25.94 -17.17 15.90
CA LEU A 107 26.80 -17.74 14.86
C LEU A 107 28.29 -17.49 15.14
N ASN A 108 28.65 -16.26 15.50
CA ASN A 108 30.02 -15.83 15.82
C ASN A 108 30.17 -15.68 17.34
N LYS A 109 30.31 -16.81 18.01
CA LYS A 109 30.42 -16.86 19.46
C LYS A 109 31.70 -16.17 19.94
N ARG A 110 31.64 -15.64 21.16
CA ARG A 110 32.80 -15.07 21.85
C ARG A 110 33.43 -16.11 22.77
N PHE A 111 34.72 -15.94 23.04
CA PHE A 111 35.49 -16.82 23.90
C PHE A 111 36.01 -16.03 25.11
N ILE A 112 35.86 -16.60 26.30
CA ILE A 112 36.57 -16.17 27.50
C ILE A 112 37.89 -16.96 27.51
N LEU A 113 39.00 -16.24 27.44
CA LEU A 113 40.34 -16.81 27.46
C LEU A 113 40.96 -16.61 28.84
N ARG A 114 41.55 -17.67 29.41
CA ARG A 114 42.28 -17.58 30.68
C ARG A 114 43.56 -16.77 30.50
N ARG A 115 43.75 -15.77 31.35
CA ARG A 115 44.97 -14.96 31.36
C ARG A 115 46.18 -15.81 31.77
N GLY A 116 47.25 -15.77 30.98
CA GLY A 116 48.50 -16.49 31.26
C GLY A 116 48.54 -17.95 30.81
N ALA A 117 47.49 -18.46 30.17
CA ALA A 117 47.50 -19.76 29.50
C ALA A 117 48.16 -19.66 28.11
N ASN A 118 48.86 -20.71 27.67
CA ASN A 118 49.40 -20.78 26.31
C ASN A 118 48.28 -21.15 25.33
N ILE A 119 47.61 -20.13 24.82
CA ILE A 119 46.55 -20.26 23.80
C ILE A 119 47.01 -19.49 22.56
N ASP A 120 46.86 -20.08 21.37
CA ASP A 120 47.06 -19.34 20.12
C ASP A 120 45.89 -18.37 19.87
N THR A 121 46.03 -17.15 20.43
CA THR A 121 45.04 -16.07 20.27
C THR A 121 44.91 -15.60 18.83
N ALA A 122 45.97 -15.71 18.02
CA ALA A 122 45.96 -15.26 16.63
C ALA A 122 45.16 -16.22 15.74
N ALA A 123 45.22 -17.53 16.00
CA ALA A 123 44.35 -18.51 15.37
C ALA A 123 42.87 -18.29 15.76
N MET A 124 42.59 -18.05 17.04
CA MET A 124 41.22 -17.77 17.53
C MET A 124 40.62 -16.50 16.93
N MET A 125 41.39 -15.41 16.82
CA MET A 125 40.90 -14.14 16.27
C MET A 125 40.59 -14.18 14.77
N ARG A 126 41.16 -15.15 14.04
CA ARG A 126 40.91 -15.31 12.60
C ARG A 126 39.60 -16.04 12.29
N SER A 127 39.02 -16.77 13.25
CA SER A 127 37.72 -17.47 13.16
C SER A 127 37.45 -18.14 11.80
N VAL A 128 38.44 -18.82 11.22
CA VAL A 128 38.29 -19.49 9.93
C VAL A 128 37.50 -20.79 10.14
N PRO A 129 36.40 -21.03 9.40
CA PRO A 129 35.68 -22.30 9.47
C PRO A 129 36.62 -23.49 9.22
N GLY A 130 36.65 -24.45 10.16
CA GLY A 130 37.55 -25.61 10.10
C GLY A 130 39.00 -25.36 10.52
N GLY A 131 39.34 -24.15 10.99
CA GLY A 131 40.66 -23.83 11.55
C GLY A 131 40.90 -24.47 12.92
N GLY A 132 42.08 -25.05 13.13
CA GLY A 132 42.50 -25.59 14.42
C GLY A 132 43.09 -24.54 15.35
N VAL A 133 42.95 -24.73 16.65
CA VAL A 133 43.54 -23.88 17.70
C VAL A 133 44.29 -24.76 18.68
N VAL A 134 45.50 -24.33 19.05
CA VAL A 134 46.35 -25.01 20.03
C VAL A 134 46.13 -24.35 21.39
N ALA A 135 45.89 -25.17 22.41
CA ALA A 135 45.79 -24.77 23.81
C ALA A 135 46.29 -25.91 24.71
N ASP A 136 46.89 -25.56 25.86
CA ASP A 136 47.39 -26.54 26.83
C ASP A 136 46.26 -27.30 27.53
N ASP A 137 45.24 -26.61 28.06
CA ASP A 137 44.02 -27.21 28.62
C ASP A 137 42.74 -26.60 28.00
N PRO A 138 42.23 -27.16 26.89
CA PRO A 138 41.07 -26.61 26.18
C PRO A 138 39.80 -26.44 27.02
N GLU A 139 39.57 -27.28 28.03
CA GLU A 139 38.36 -27.25 28.87
C GLU A 139 38.39 -26.12 29.91
N LYS A 140 39.60 -25.73 30.33
CA LYS A 140 39.80 -24.77 31.42
C LYS A 140 40.32 -23.42 30.94
N ASP A 141 41.07 -23.40 29.86
CA ASP A 141 41.73 -22.22 29.33
C ASP A 141 40.85 -21.45 28.34
N ILE A 142 39.87 -22.13 27.73
CA ILE A 142 38.92 -21.54 26.79
C ILE A 142 37.50 -21.86 27.26
N LYS A 143 36.67 -20.82 27.40
CA LYS A 143 35.23 -20.99 27.65
C LYS A 143 34.42 -20.26 26.60
N VAL A 144 33.54 -20.97 25.91
CA VAL A 144 32.61 -20.36 24.95
C VAL A 144 31.53 -19.59 25.71
N MET A 145 31.31 -18.34 25.32
CA MET A 145 30.14 -17.58 25.76
C MET A 145 28.93 -18.07 24.96
N GLU A 146 27.98 -18.69 25.64
CA GLU A 146 26.73 -19.10 25.01
C GLU A 146 25.75 -17.94 24.94
N TYR A 147 25.42 -17.57 23.71
CA TYR A 147 24.27 -16.73 23.41
C TYR A 147 23.11 -17.66 23.05
N ARG A 148 21.94 -17.41 23.64
CA ARG A 148 20.73 -18.12 23.24
C ARG A 148 20.39 -17.74 21.80
N ASP A 149 19.89 -18.72 21.06
CA ASP A 149 19.38 -18.46 19.72
C ASP A 149 18.18 -17.51 19.78
N VAL A 150 17.93 -16.82 18.67
CA VAL A 150 16.75 -15.97 18.53
C VAL A 150 15.51 -16.87 18.57
N THR A 151 14.61 -16.59 19.52
CA THR A 151 13.37 -17.34 19.66
C THR A 151 12.39 -17.01 18.53
N GLY A 152 11.56 -17.98 18.15
CA GLY A 152 10.48 -17.77 17.16
C GLY A 152 9.52 -16.63 17.54
N SER A 153 9.41 -16.30 18.83
CA SER A 153 8.62 -15.16 19.31
C SER A 153 9.08 -13.81 18.74
N SER A 154 10.38 -13.63 18.46
CA SER A 154 10.90 -12.38 17.89
C SER A 154 10.47 -12.18 16.42
N TYR A 155 10.27 -13.27 15.69
CA TYR A 155 9.71 -13.22 14.33
C TYR A 155 8.21 -12.91 14.38
N GLN A 156 7.48 -13.54 15.29
CA GLN A 156 6.05 -13.26 15.50
C GLN A 156 5.79 -11.81 15.93
N GLU A 157 6.68 -11.22 16.73
CA GLU A 157 6.61 -9.81 17.12
C GLU A 157 6.82 -8.88 15.92
N GLN A 158 7.83 -9.15 15.08
CA GLN A 158 8.03 -8.36 13.86
C GLN A 158 6.83 -8.46 12.91
N ASP A 159 6.26 -9.65 12.75
CA ASP A 159 5.10 -9.84 11.87
C ASP A 159 3.89 -9.02 12.34
N ARG A 160 3.69 -8.90 13.67
CA ARG A 160 2.63 -8.06 14.24
C ARG A 160 2.88 -6.57 14.03
N LEU A 161 4.11 -6.11 14.28
CA LEU A 161 4.46 -4.70 14.05
C LEU A 161 4.35 -4.33 12.57
N ALA A 162 4.71 -5.23 11.65
CA ALA A 162 4.54 -5.03 10.22
C ALA A 162 3.06 -4.95 9.83
N GLN A 163 2.20 -5.80 10.41
CA GLN A 163 0.76 -5.71 10.19
C GLN A 163 0.18 -4.39 10.72
N GLU A 164 0.58 -3.95 11.91
CA GLU A 164 0.13 -2.67 12.48
C GLU A 164 0.57 -1.48 11.61
N GLN A 165 1.79 -1.53 11.06
CA GLN A 165 2.27 -0.55 10.10
C GLN A 165 1.43 -0.51 8.82
N ASP A 166 1.06 -1.67 8.28
CA ASP A 166 0.23 -1.77 7.08
C ASP A 166 -1.18 -1.20 7.34
N GLU A 167 -1.77 -1.49 8.49
CA GLU A 167 -3.07 -0.95 8.91
C GLU A 167 -3.03 0.56 9.09
N LEU A 168 -1.97 1.09 9.72
CA LEU A 168 -1.83 2.52 10.00
C LEU A 168 -1.53 3.36 8.74
N VAL A 169 -0.71 2.83 7.83
CA VAL A 169 -0.34 3.52 6.58
C VAL A 169 -1.37 3.31 5.47
N GLY A 170 -2.32 2.38 5.66
CA GLY A 170 -3.35 2.09 4.66
C GLY A 170 -2.80 1.41 3.40
N MET A 171 -1.58 0.88 3.45
CA MET A 171 -1.04 0.05 2.37
C MET A 171 -1.45 -1.40 2.58
N PHE A 172 -2.37 -1.88 1.75
CA PHE A 172 -2.76 -3.29 1.76
C PHE A 172 -1.62 -4.17 1.23
N SER A 173 -0.93 -4.89 2.12
CA SER A 173 0.05 -5.92 1.74
C SER A 173 -0.63 -7.30 1.63
N GLY A 174 -0.32 -8.09 0.59
CA GLY A 174 -0.80 -9.47 0.48
C GLY A 174 -0.31 -10.40 1.62
N SER A 175 0.72 -9.96 2.38
CA SER A 175 1.24 -10.63 3.56
C SER A 175 0.29 -10.56 4.77
N SER A 176 -0.41 -9.46 4.97
CA SER A 176 -1.42 -9.35 6.05
C SER A 176 -2.61 -10.30 5.81
N VAL A 177 -2.93 -10.57 4.55
CA VAL A 177 -3.93 -11.58 4.15
C VAL A 177 -3.50 -12.99 4.56
N GLN A 178 -2.21 -13.31 4.47
CA GLN A 178 -1.70 -14.66 4.75
C GLN A 178 -1.63 -14.96 6.26
N ALA A 179 -1.38 -13.94 7.09
CA ALA A 179 -1.42 -14.05 8.55
C ALA A 179 -2.87 -14.09 9.11
N ASN A 180 -3.80 -13.34 8.49
CA ASN A 180 -5.21 -13.32 8.90
C ASN A 180 -6.04 -14.54 8.46
N ARG A 181 -5.47 -15.48 7.69
CA ARG A 181 -6.13 -16.75 7.29
C ARG A 181 -6.55 -17.63 8.47
N SER A 182 -6.05 -17.40 9.68
CA SER A 182 -6.49 -18.15 10.86
C SER A 182 -7.84 -17.72 11.44
N LEU A 183 -8.46 -16.64 10.92
CA LEU A 183 -9.74 -16.12 11.40
C LEU A 183 -10.77 -16.08 10.26
N ASN A 184 -11.55 -17.16 10.14
CA ASN A 184 -12.84 -17.25 9.43
C ASN A 184 -12.91 -16.52 8.06
N GLU A 185 -12.46 -17.20 7.02
CA GLU A 185 -12.74 -16.89 5.62
C GLU A 185 -14.26 -16.78 5.38
N THR A 186 -14.79 -15.56 5.35
CA THR A 186 -16.01 -15.28 4.61
C THR A 186 -15.66 -14.24 3.57
N VAL A 187 -16.07 -14.48 2.32
CA VAL A 187 -15.91 -13.52 1.21
C VAL A 187 -16.48 -12.13 1.60
N GLY A 188 -17.49 -12.10 2.49
CA GLY A 188 -17.99 -10.89 3.12
C GLY A 188 -17.00 -10.20 4.07
N GLY A 189 -16.29 -10.93 4.94
CA GLY A 189 -15.27 -10.37 5.83
C GLY A 189 -14.04 -9.83 5.09
N MET A 190 -13.63 -10.49 4.01
CA MET A 190 -12.53 -10.02 3.15
C MET A 190 -12.91 -8.76 2.35
N ASN A 191 -14.15 -8.66 1.87
CA ASN A 191 -14.67 -7.45 1.23
C ASN A 191 -14.84 -6.29 2.23
N LEU A 192 -15.16 -6.57 3.49
CA LEU A 192 -15.29 -5.55 4.54
C LEU A 192 -13.91 -4.96 4.91
N LEU A 193 -12.88 -5.80 5.03
CA LEU A 193 -11.49 -5.36 5.25
C LEU A 193 -10.92 -4.56 4.06
N GLN A 194 -11.30 -4.90 2.82
CA GLN A 194 -10.93 -4.11 1.64
C GLN A 194 -11.63 -2.73 1.61
N GLY A 195 -12.85 -2.64 2.12
CA GLY A 195 -13.60 -1.38 2.22
C GLY A 195 -12.98 -0.38 3.20
N ASP A 196 -12.54 -0.83 4.38
CA ASP A 196 -11.99 0.05 5.42
C ASP A 196 -10.56 0.52 5.09
N ALA A 197 -9.69 -0.35 4.55
CA ALA A 197 -8.33 0.05 4.13
C ALA A 197 -8.35 1.02 2.93
N ALA A 198 -9.37 0.93 2.07
CA ALA A 198 -9.57 1.88 0.99
C ALA A 198 -9.89 3.30 1.49
N SER A 199 -10.48 3.46 2.68
CA SER A 199 -10.92 4.77 3.17
C SER A 199 -9.77 5.74 3.50
N VAL A 200 -8.65 5.25 4.03
CA VAL A 200 -7.46 6.06 4.33
C VAL A 200 -6.78 6.50 3.02
N ALA A 201 -6.58 5.57 2.10
CA ALA A 201 -6.03 5.88 0.78
C ALA A 201 -6.94 6.81 -0.03
N GLU A 202 -8.27 6.61 0.06
CA GLU A 202 -9.27 7.47 -0.56
C GLU A 202 -9.23 8.88 0.03
N TYR A 203 -9.13 9.01 1.35
CA TYR A 203 -8.98 10.31 2.00
C TYR A 203 -7.71 11.04 1.55
N GLU A 204 -6.56 10.36 1.52
CA GLU A 204 -5.30 10.97 1.07
C GLU A 204 -5.37 11.39 -0.40
N LEU A 205 -5.91 10.52 -1.25
CA LEU A 205 -6.07 10.79 -2.68
C LEU A 205 -7.01 11.97 -2.91
N ARG A 206 -8.16 12.00 -2.23
CA ARG A 206 -9.12 13.09 -2.31
C ARG A 206 -8.54 14.41 -1.83
N THR A 207 -7.85 14.39 -0.70
CA THR A 207 -7.18 15.59 -0.15
C THR A 207 -6.15 16.11 -1.14
N TRP A 208 -5.36 15.23 -1.76
CA TRP A 208 -4.39 15.63 -2.77
C TRP A 208 -5.05 16.21 -4.03
N ILE A 209 -6.17 15.63 -4.48
CA ILE A 209 -6.92 16.12 -5.63
C ILE A 209 -7.46 17.53 -5.36
N GLU A 210 -8.17 17.72 -4.24
CA GLU A 210 -8.81 18.98 -3.89
C GLU A 210 -7.77 20.08 -3.56
N THR A 211 -6.65 19.74 -2.92
CA THR A 211 -5.64 20.72 -2.50
C THR A 211 -4.59 21.02 -3.56
N TRP A 212 -4.35 20.10 -4.51
CA TRP A 212 -3.31 20.24 -5.51
C TRP A 212 -3.80 20.09 -6.95
N VAL A 213 -4.39 18.95 -7.32
CA VAL A 213 -4.72 18.63 -8.71
C VAL A 213 -5.71 19.65 -9.28
N GLU A 214 -6.84 19.86 -8.61
CA GLU A 214 -7.87 20.81 -9.05
C GLU A 214 -7.33 22.25 -9.14
N PRO A 215 -6.65 22.81 -8.12
CA PRO A 215 -6.03 24.12 -8.23
C PRO A 215 -4.99 24.22 -9.33
N VAL A 216 -4.16 23.19 -9.56
CA VAL A 216 -3.13 23.21 -10.60
C VAL A 216 -3.74 23.16 -11.99
N LEU A 217 -4.73 22.29 -12.23
CA LEU A 217 -5.43 22.22 -13.51
C LEU A 217 -6.17 23.53 -13.80
N ARG A 218 -6.79 24.15 -12.79
CA ARG A 218 -7.45 25.46 -12.95
C ARG A 218 -6.45 26.55 -13.32
N LYS A 219 -5.24 26.50 -12.76
CA LYS A 219 -4.17 27.44 -13.12
C LYS A 219 -3.63 27.18 -14.50
N LEU A 220 -3.42 25.92 -14.87
CA LEU A 220 -2.95 25.54 -16.20
C LEU A 220 -3.90 26.05 -17.27
N GLN A 221 -5.19 25.77 -17.14
CA GLN A 221 -6.21 26.27 -18.07
C GLN A 221 -6.23 27.80 -18.14
N LYS A 222 -6.09 28.50 -17.01
CA LYS A 222 -6.00 29.98 -16.99
C LYS A 222 -4.75 30.50 -17.68
N LEU A 223 -3.61 29.84 -17.50
CA LEU A 223 -2.36 30.20 -18.17
C LEU A 223 -2.46 29.92 -19.67
N GLU A 224 -3.04 28.79 -20.07
CA GLU A 224 -3.31 28.48 -21.47
C GLU A 224 -4.18 29.58 -22.08
N ALA A 225 -5.30 29.94 -21.44
CA ALA A 225 -6.17 31.00 -21.94
C ALA A 225 -5.48 32.38 -21.99
N MET A 226 -4.64 32.71 -21.00
CA MET A 226 -3.91 34.00 -20.95
C MET A 226 -2.80 34.10 -22.00
N PHE A 227 -2.18 32.99 -22.36
CA PHE A 227 -1.08 32.92 -23.33
C PHE A 227 -1.51 32.30 -24.66
N GLU A 228 -2.81 32.11 -24.88
CA GLU A 228 -3.34 31.57 -26.13
C GLU A 228 -3.09 32.58 -27.25
N THR A 229 -2.53 32.09 -28.35
CA THR A 229 -2.21 32.93 -29.52
C THR A 229 -2.82 32.39 -30.80
N ASP A 230 -3.43 31.20 -30.77
CA ASP A 230 -4.09 30.63 -31.92
C ASP A 230 -5.47 31.25 -32.15
N ALA A 231 -5.62 31.95 -33.28
CA ALA A 231 -6.85 32.58 -33.70
C ALA A 231 -8.01 31.57 -33.88
N VAL A 232 -7.71 30.32 -34.26
CA VAL A 232 -8.72 29.26 -34.47
C VAL A 232 -9.30 28.81 -33.12
N VAL A 233 -8.45 28.66 -32.10
CA VAL A 233 -8.88 28.28 -30.74
C VAL A 233 -9.74 29.38 -30.13
N MET A 234 -9.37 30.65 -30.34
CA MET A 234 -10.18 31.79 -29.89
C MET A 234 -11.54 31.90 -30.61
N GLU A 235 -11.60 31.59 -31.91
CA GLU A 235 -12.85 31.59 -32.67
C GLU A 235 -13.82 30.49 -32.21
N ILE A 236 -13.31 29.26 -32.02
CA ILE A 236 -14.11 28.11 -31.53
C ILE A 236 -14.59 28.34 -30.09
N ALA A 237 -13.76 28.95 -29.23
CA ALA A 237 -14.15 29.31 -27.87
C ALA A 237 -15.22 30.41 -27.85
N GLY A 238 -15.16 31.35 -28.80
CA GLY A 238 -16.18 32.37 -29.00
C GLY A 238 -17.53 31.79 -29.39
N GLU A 239 -17.58 30.91 -30.40
CA GLU A 239 -18.84 30.34 -30.93
C GLU A 239 -19.66 29.55 -29.89
N ASN A 240 -18.99 28.90 -28.94
CA ASN A 240 -19.63 28.06 -27.92
C ASN A 240 -20.14 28.82 -26.68
N SER A 241 -19.94 30.14 -26.58
CA SER A 241 -20.46 30.93 -25.46
C SER A 241 -21.78 31.63 -25.78
N GLU A 242 -22.76 31.55 -24.88
CA GLU A 242 -24.05 32.26 -25.00
C GLU A 242 -23.89 33.80 -25.04
N VAL A 243 -22.76 34.32 -24.54
CA VAL A 243 -22.44 35.76 -24.53
C VAL A 243 -22.05 36.23 -25.94
N PHE A 244 -21.31 35.41 -26.70
CA PHE A 244 -20.91 35.70 -28.07
C PHE A 244 -22.11 35.77 -29.02
N GLN A 245 -23.15 34.96 -28.74
CA GLN A 245 -24.40 34.99 -29.50
C GLN A 245 -25.22 36.28 -29.28
N ARG A 246 -25.04 36.98 -28.14
CA ARG A 246 -25.83 38.18 -27.80
C ARG A 246 -25.17 39.52 -28.13
N TYR A 247 -23.85 39.64 -28.07
CA TYR A 247 -23.18 40.96 -28.08
C TYR A 247 -22.28 41.25 -29.29
N GLY A 248 -22.12 40.31 -30.22
CA GLY A 248 -21.28 40.53 -31.40
C GLY A 248 -19.78 40.57 -31.09
N ARG A 249 -18.97 40.47 -32.15
CA ARG A 249 -17.55 40.07 -32.15
C ARG A 249 -16.56 40.96 -31.36
N ASP A 250 -16.94 42.11 -30.82
CA ASP A 250 -15.97 43.18 -30.50
C ASP A 250 -15.73 43.50 -29.01
N ALA A 251 -16.34 42.82 -28.03
CA ALA A 251 -16.12 43.24 -26.62
C ALA A 251 -16.15 42.15 -25.52
N ALA A 252 -16.48 40.90 -25.82
CA ALA A 252 -16.79 39.91 -24.78
C ALA A 252 -15.81 38.72 -24.69
N ILE A 253 -14.71 38.71 -25.44
CA ILE A 253 -13.75 37.59 -25.43
C ILE A 253 -12.90 37.63 -24.15
N ASP A 254 -12.36 38.79 -23.79
CA ASP A 254 -11.48 38.96 -22.63
C ASP A 254 -12.23 38.67 -21.31
N GLU A 255 -13.49 39.11 -21.19
CA GLU A 255 -14.34 38.79 -20.02
C GLU A 255 -14.68 37.30 -19.92
N LEU A 256 -14.76 36.59 -21.05
CA LEU A 256 -15.03 35.16 -21.08
C LEU A 256 -13.80 34.34 -20.67
N ILE A 257 -12.61 34.77 -21.10
CA ILE A 257 -11.30 34.20 -20.75
C ILE A 257 -11.05 34.31 -19.24
N ASP A 258 -11.50 35.41 -18.62
CA ASP A 258 -11.34 35.65 -17.18
C ASP A 258 -12.31 34.86 -16.29
N GLN A 259 -13.35 34.23 -16.86
CA GLN A 259 -14.29 33.43 -16.07
C GLN A 259 -13.66 32.13 -15.55
N GLU A 260 -13.99 31.77 -14.31
CA GLU A 260 -13.52 30.52 -13.72
C GLU A 260 -14.27 29.33 -14.32
N VAL A 261 -13.58 28.53 -15.14
CA VAL A 261 -14.12 27.27 -15.66
C VAL A 261 -14.22 26.25 -14.53
N PHE A 262 -15.35 25.53 -14.49
CA PHE A 262 -15.53 24.40 -13.58
C PHE A 262 -14.72 23.20 -14.07
N ILE A 263 -13.66 22.85 -13.35
CA ILE A 263 -12.90 21.61 -13.57
C ILE A 263 -13.41 20.57 -12.59
N SER A 264 -13.85 19.44 -13.12
CA SER A 264 -14.20 18.25 -12.35
C SER A 264 -13.15 17.17 -12.61
N VAL A 265 -12.50 16.68 -11.56
CA VAL A 265 -11.51 15.60 -11.66
C VAL A 265 -12.12 14.35 -11.04
N ASN A 266 -12.54 13.40 -11.87
CA ASN A 266 -13.07 12.13 -11.40
C ASN A 266 -11.95 11.10 -11.29
N VAL A 267 -11.56 10.76 -10.06
CA VAL A 267 -10.48 9.81 -9.80
C VAL A 267 -11.01 8.55 -9.13
N GLY A 268 -12.03 7.93 -9.72
CA GLY A 268 -12.36 6.51 -9.46
C GLY A 268 -12.53 6.06 -8.01
N MET A 269 -12.70 6.98 -7.04
CA MET A 269 -12.83 6.68 -5.62
C MET A 269 -14.18 5.99 -5.39
N GLY A 270 -14.14 4.75 -4.88
CA GLY A 270 -15.29 3.84 -4.82
C GLY A 270 -15.75 3.28 -6.18
N ASN A 271 -14.94 3.45 -7.23
CA ASN A 271 -15.24 3.15 -8.63
C ASN A 271 -14.17 2.25 -9.29
N THR A 272 -13.19 1.78 -8.53
CA THR A 272 -12.15 0.86 -9.03
C THR A 272 -12.64 -0.58 -9.16
N ASP A 273 -13.73 -0.95 -8.49
CA ASP A 273 -14.40 -2.24 -8.68
C ASP A 273 -15.61 -2.07 -9.63
N PRO A 274 -15.50 -2.53 -10.89
CA PRO A 274 -16.60 -2.52 -11.87
C PRO A 274 -17.89 -3.16 -11.32
N MET A 275 -17.76 -4.14 -10.43
CA MET A 275 -18.91 -4.86 -9.86
C MET A 275 -19.74 -3.97 -8.93
N GLN A 276 -19.09 -3.15 -8.11
CA GLN A 276 -19.80 -2.22 -7.22
C GLN A 276 -20.51 -1.10 -8.00
N LYS A 277 -19.92 -0.62 -9.10
CA LYS A 277 -20.61 0.34 -9.99
C LYS A 277 -21.89 -0.24 -10.56
N ILE A 278 -21.79 -1.46 -11.10
CA ILE A 278 -22.92 -2.18 -11.67
C ILE A 278 -24.02 -2.38 -10.63
N GLN A 279 -23.66 -2.77 -9.39
CA GLN A 279 -24.64 -2.96 -8.31
C GLN A 279 -25.34 -1.65 -7.90
N ARG A 280 -24.59 -0.55 -7.74
CA ARG A 280 -25.19 0.77 -7.43
C ARG A 280 -26.10 1.24 -8.56
N PHE A 281 -25.66 1.07 -9.81
CA PHE A 281 -26.44 1.42 -11.00
C PHE A 281 -27.72 0.59 -11.10
N GLN A 282 -27.65 -0.73 -10.91
CA GLN A 282 -28.81 -1.63 -10.84
C GLN A 282 -29.76 -1.25 -9.70
N GLY A 283 -29.24 -0.85 -8.54
CA GLY A 283 -30.04 -0.36 -7.43
C GLY A 283 -30.85 0.89 -7.79
N ILE A 284 -30.22 1.87 -8.43
CA ILE A 284 -30.90 3.09 -8.91
C ILE A 284 -31.94 2.75 -9.98
N LEU A 285 -31.61 1.88 -10.94
CA LEU A 285 -32.55 1.43 -11.97
C LEU A 285 -33.74 0.66 -11.40
N SER A 286 -33.54 -0.15 -10.36
CA SER A 286 -34.62 -0.88 -9.69
C SER A 286 -35.59 0.08 -8.99
N VAL A 287 -35.07 1.12 -8.33
CA VAL A 287 -35.90 2.17 -7.71
C VAL A 287 -36.61 2.99 -8.78
N ALA A 288 -35.91 3.43 -9.83
CA ALA A 288 -36.50 4.19 -10.93
C ALA A 288 -37.57 3.40 -11.70
N GLY A 289 -37.33 2.10 -11.93
CA GLY A 289 -38.26 1.19 -12.58
C GLY A 289 -39.49 0.83 -11.74
N SER A 290 -39.42 0.99 -10.41
CA SER A 290 -40.57 0.81 -9.51
C SER A 290 -41.57 1.96 -9.55
N VAL A 291 -41.17 3.12 -10.09
CA VAL A 291 -42.02 4.30 -10.28
C VAL A 291 -42.53 4.32 -11.73
N PRO A 292 -43.82 4.03 -11.98
CA PRO A 292 -44.35 3.85 -13.34
C PRO A 292 -44.13 5.06 -14.26
N GLU A 293 -44.18 6.27 -13.70
CA GLU A 293 -44.02 7.53 -14.43
C GLU A 293 -42.56 7.79 -14.87
N ILE A 294 -41.60 7.26 -14.12
CA ILE A 294 -40.16 7.34 -14.42
C ILE A 294 -39.79 6.19 -15.38
N ALA A 295 -40.27 4.98 -15.11
CA ALA A 295 -40.03 3.80 -15.92
C ALA A 295 -40.42 3.99 -17.40
N GLN A 296 -41.52 4.71 -17.68
CA GLN A 296 -41.96 5.01 -19.04
C GLN A 296 -41.10 6.07 -19.77
N ARG A 297 -40.29 6.84 -19.04
CA ARG A 297 -39.40 7.87 -19.60
C ARG A 297 -37.94 7.44 -19.64
N MET A 298 -37.63 6.23 -19.17
CA MET A 298 -36.27 5.70 -19.17
C MET A 298 -35.85 5.26 -20.57
N ASN A 299 -34.75 5.81 -21.06
CA ASN A 299 -34.15 5.39 -22.33
C ASN A 299 -33.30 4.14 -22.10
N GLY A 300 -33.85 2.97 -22.46
CA GLY A 300 -33.18 1.68 -22.30
C GLY A 300 -31.87 1.54 -23.08
N GLU A 301 -31.70 2.29 -24.17
CA GLU A 301 -30.50 2.26 -25.00
C GLU A 301 -29.33 2.97 -24.29
N GLU A 302 -29.55 4.18 -23.77
CA GLU A 302 -28.56 4.95 -23.01
C GLU A 302 -28.20 4.27 -21.68
N ILE A 303 -29.20 3.69 -20.99
CA ILE A 303 -28.97 2.88 -19.78
C ILE A 303 -28.07 1.68 -20.08
N GLY A 304 -28.28 1.08 -21.26
CA GLY A 304 -27.50 -0.02 -21.76
C GLY A 304 -26.04 0.35 -22.04
N LYS A 305 -25.81 1.44 -22.78
CA LYS A 305 -24.46 1.95 -23.09
C LYS A 305 -23.67 2.23 -21.80
N GLU A 306 -24.32 2.88 -20.84
CA GLU A 306 -23.71 3.21 -19.55
C GLU A 306 -23.35 1.95 -18.74
N LEU A 307 -24.21 0.91 -18.74
CA LEU A 307 -23.93 -0.36 -18.07
C LEU A 307 -22.73 -1.11 -18.67
N PHE A 308 -22.62 -1.15 -20.00
CA PHE A 308 -21.49 -1.79 -20.68
C PHE A 308 -20.18 -1.01 -20.52
N SER A 309 -20.26 0.32 -20.51
CA SER A 309 -19.15 1.22 -20.18
C SER A 309 -18.64 0.97 -18.76
N MET A 310 -19.55 0.86 -17.78
CA MET A 310 -19.20 0.51 -16.39
C MET A 310 -18.58 -0.89 -16.26
N GLY A 311 -18.97 -1.83 -17.13
CA GLY A 311 -18.38 -3.17 -17.22
C GLY A 311 -17.02 -3.24 -17.92
N GLY A 312 -16.47 -2.11 -18.38
CA GLY A 312 -15.15 -2.01 -19.00
C GLY A 312 -15.13 -2.19 -20.53
N TYR A 313 -16.29 -2.16 -21.19
CA TYR A 313 -16.37 -2.21 -22.64
C TYR A 313 -16.49 -0.80 -23.22
N SER A 314 -15.55 -0.43 -24.11
CA SER A 314 -15.46 0.91 -24.72
C SER A 314 -16.63 1.26 -25.63
N ASP A 315 -17.38 0.26 -26.09
CA ASP A 315 -18.50 0.43 -27.01
C ASP A 315 -19.62 -0.57 -26.63
N GLY A 316 -20.72 -0.02 -26.09
CA GLY A 316 -21.92 -0.75 -25.73
C GLY A 316 -22.90 -0.94 -26.89
N GLU A 317 -22.82 -0.10 -27.93
CA GLU A 317 -23.78 -0.10 -29.06
C GLU A 317 -23.73 -1.41 -29.84
N ARG A 318 -22.55 -2.02 -29.95
CA ARG A 318 -22.35 -3.33 -30.60
C ARG A 318 -23.17 -4.48 -29.98
N PHE A 319 -23.66 -4.32 -28.76
CA PHE A 319 -24.47 -5.32 -28.06
C PHE A 319 -25.98 -5.06 -28.16
N PHE A 320 -26.39 -3.92 -28.72
CA PHE A 320 -27.78 -3.59 -28.99
C PHE A 320 -28.13 -3.87 -30.46
N LEU A 321 -29.38 -4.29 -30.68
CA LEU A 321 -29.93 -4.41 -32.02
C LEU A 321 -30.29 -3.01 -32.51
N THR A 322 -29.92 -2.67 -33.74
CA THR A 322 -30.37 -1.43 -34.38
C THR A 322 -31.91 -1.42 -34.50
N GLU A 323 -32.52 -0.23 -34.56
CA GLU A 323 -33.99 -0.10 -34.70
C GLU A 323 -34.53 -0.92 -35.88
N ASP A 324 -33.78 -1.00 -36.98
CA ASP A 324 -34.10 -1.84 -38.14
C ASP A 324 -34.08 -3.34 -37.83
N GLN A 325 -33.14 -3.82 -37.00
CA GLN A 325 -33.07 -5.21 -36.57
C GLN A 325 -34.17 -5.56 -35.55
N MET A 326 -34.58 -4.60 -34.72
CA MET A 326 -35.73 -4.75 -33.83
C MET A 326 -37.05 -4.77 -34.59
N MET A 327 -37.22 -3.90 -35.58
CA MET A 327 -38.39 -3.92 -36.48
C MET A 327 -38.46 -5.22 -37.30
N GLN A 328 -37.33 -5.74 -37.78
CA GLN A 328 -37.29 -7.04 -38.46
C GLN A 328 -37.60 -8.21 -37.53
N ARG A 329 -37.22 -8.16 -36.24
CA ARG A 329 -37.62 -9.17 -35.24
C ARG A 329 -39.09 -9.08 -34.84
N GLN A 330 -39.66 -7.88 -34.75
CA GLN A 330 -41.08 -7.69 -34.45
C GLN A 330 -41.96 -8.05 -35.65
N GLN A 331 -41.51 -7.79 -36.88
CA GLN A 331 -42.20 -8.23 -38.10
C GLN A 331 -41.96 -9.71 -38.44
N GLY A 332 -40.92 -10.33 -37.89
CA GLY A 332 -40.62 -11.76 -38.01
C GLY A 332 -41.44 -12.69 -37.10
N GLN A 333 -42.29 -12.16 -36.21
CA GLN A 333 -43.24 -12.95 -35.42
C GLN A 333 -44.63 -13.02 -36.06
N GLN A 334 -44.70 -13.36 -37.35
CA GLN A 334 -45.87 -14.08 -37.86
C GLN A 334 -45.75 -15.52 -37.35
N LYS A 335 -46.61 -15.88 -36.39
CA LYS A 335 -46.78 -17.25 -35.87
C LYS A 335 -46.80 -18.28 -37.01
N PRO A 336 -45.76 -19.11 -37.18
CA PRO A 336 -45.94 -20.38 -37.85
C PRO A 336 -46.39 -21.36 -36.77
N ASP A 337 -47.46 -22.08 -37.03
CA ASP A 337 -47.91 -23.20 -36.22
C ASP A 337 -46.89 -24.35 -36.33
N ASN A 338 -45.79 -24.24 -35.58
CA ASN A 338 -44.87 -25.33 -35.31
C ASN A 338 -44.86 -25.60 -33.81
N SER A 339 -46.02 -26.00 -33.29
CA SER A 339 -46.18 -26.49 -31.91
C SER A 339 -45.16 -27.58 -31.54
N LEU A 340 -44.65 -28.33 -32.52
CA LEU A 340 -43.58 -29.33 -32.33
C LEU A 340 -42.16 -28.74 -32.27
N GLU A 341 -41.85 -27.68 -33.02
CA GLU A 341 -40.49 -27.11 -33.08
C GLU A 341 -40.25 -26.16 -31.91
N ALA A 342 -41.27 -25.39 -31.51
CA ALA A 342 -41.25 -24.62 -30.26
C ALA A 342 -41.23 -25.52 -29.02
N ALA A 343 -41.87 -26.70 -29.06
CA ALA A 343 -41.78 -27.70 -28.00
C ALA A 343 -40.40 -28.37 -27.97
N LYS A 344 -39.80 -28.70 -29.12
CA LYS A 344 -38.43 -29.22 -29.20
C LYS A 344 -37.40 -28.20 -28.72
N LEU A 345 -37.51 -26.94 -29.12
CA LEU A 345 -36.59 -25.89 -28.68
C LEU A 345 -36.74 -25.60 -27.18
N ARG A 346 -37.96 -25.65 -26.62
CA ARG A 346 -38.17 -25.55 -25.17
C ARG A 346 -37.66 -26.78 -24.41
N ALA A 347 -37.85 -27.98 -24.95
CA ALA A 347 -37.32 -29.21 -24.38
C ALA A 347 -35.78 -29.22 -24.42
N GLU A 348 -35.17 -28.76 -25.50
CA GLU A 348 -33.73 -28.61 -25.66
C GLU A 348 -33.17 -27.50 -24.76
N ALA A 349 -33.87 -26.37 -24.61
CA ALA A 349 -33.50 -25.32 -23.66
C ALA A 349 -33.59 -25.81 -22.20
N LEU A 350 -34.61 -26.60 -21.86
CA LEU A 350 -34.74 -27.22 -20.53
C LEU A 350 -33.67 -28.29 -20.29
N LEU A 351 -33.35 -29.11 -21.29
CA LEU A 351 -32.27 -30.10 -21.23
C LEU A 351 -30.91 -29.41 -21.05
N LYS A 352 -30.65 -28.33 -21.80
CA LYS A 352 -29.41 -27.56 -21.71
C LYS A 352 -29.32 -26.81 -20.37
N GLN A 353 -30.44 -26.34 -19.84
CA GLN A 353 -30.51 -25.72 -18.52
C GLN A 353 -30.27 -26.74 -17.40
N GLU A 354 -30.79 -27.96 -17.53
CA GLU A 354 -30.50 -29.06 -16.59
C GLU A 354 -29.07 -29.61 -16.75
N GLU A 355 -28.50 -29.62 -17.95
CA GLU A 355 -27.09 -29.94 -18.18
C GLU A 355 -26.17 -28.91 -17.52
N ILE A 356 -26.46 -27.62 -17.66
CA ILE A 356 -25.72 -26.55 -16.96
C ILE A 356 -25.86 -26.72 -15.44
N ARG A 357 -27.07 -26.94 -14.91
CA ARG A 357 -27.27 -27.19 -13.47
C ARG A 357 -26.61 -28.49 -12.99
N SER A 358 -26.48 -29.48 -13.84
CA SER A 358 -25.79 -30.74 -13.54
C SER A 358 -24.28 -30.54 -13.55
N GLN A 359 -23.76 -29.77 -14.50
CA GLN A 359 -22.36 -29.38 -14.57
C GLN A 359 -21.97 -28.48 -13.39
N ASP A 360 -22.80 -27.50 -13.03
CA ASP A 360 -22.59 -26.64 -11.85
C ASP A 360 -22.54 -27.48 -10.56
N ARG A 361 -23.47 -28.43 -10.41
CA ARG A 361 -23.45 -29.36 -9.26
C ARG A 361 -22.22 -30.26 -9.24
N ARG A 362 -21.73 -30.71 -10.39
CA ARG A 362 -20.48 -31.49 -10.49
C ARG A 362 -19.26 -30.62 -10.19
N TYR A 363 -19.22 -29.40 -10.71
CA TYR A 363 -18.15 -28.45 -10.47
C TYR A 363 -18.09 -28.03 -9.00
N GLU A 364 -19.23 -27.75 -8.36
CA GLU A 364 -19.30 -27.49 -6.92
C GLU A 364 -18.90 -28.72 -6.09
N ALA A 365 -19.28 -29.93 -6.51
CA ALA A 365 -18.88 -31.15 -5.82
C ALA A 365 -17.37 -31.41 -5.95
N ASP A 366 -16.78 -31.18 -7.13
CA ASP A 366 -15.34 -31.31 -7.37
C ASP A 366 -14.56 -30.24 -6.58
N LEU A 367 -15.05 -29.00 -6.54
CA LEU A 367 -14.45 -27.93 -5.74
C LEU A 367 -14.51 -28.24 -4.23
N ARG A 368 -15.63 -28.78 -3.75
CA ARG A 368 -15.75 -29.27 -2.36
C ARG A 368 -14.81 -30.43 -2.07
N SER A 369 -14.66 -31.37 -3.01
CA SER A 369 -13.74 -32.50 -2.88
C SER A 369 -12.27 -32.05 -2.83
N GLN A 370 -11.89 -31.10 -3.70
CA GLN A 370 -10.54 -30.51 -3.71
C GLN A 370 -10.25 -29.75 -2.42
N THR A 371 -11.16 -28.90 -1.97
CA THR A 371 -10.99 -28.16 -0.71
C THR A 371 -10.95 -29.09 0.51
N GLU A 372 -11.70 -30.20 0.53
CA GLU A 372 -11.55 -31.21 1.58
C GLU A 372 -10.21 -31.96 1.51
N MET A 373 -9.71 -32.28 0.32
CA MET A 373 -8.38 -32.88 0.15
C MET A 373 -7.27 -31.93 0.61
N GLU A 374 -7.37 -30.64 0.29
CA GLU A 374 -6.42 -29.63 0.76
C GLU A 374 -6.47 -29.46 2.28
N LYS A 375 -7.66 -29.45 2.89
CA LYS A 375 -7.81 -29.42 4.36
C LYS A 375 -7.18 -30.65 5.01
N LYS A 376 -7.41 -31.85 4.47
CA LYS A 376 -6.79 -33.09 4.96
C LYS A 376 -5.27 -33.09 4.75
N ALA A 377 -4.78 -32.55 3.63
CA ALA A 377 -3.35 -32.42 3.38
C ALA A 377 -2.69 -31.43 4.35
N ALA A 378 -3.35 -30.30 4.64
CA ALA A 378 -2.90 -29.35 5.65
C ALA A 378 -2.91 -29.97 7.06
N GLU A 379 -3.96 -30.70 7.43
CA GLU A 379 -4.05 -31.41 8.71
C GLU A 379 -2.96 -32.48 8.85
N LEU A 380 -2.67 -33.23 7.77
CA LEU A 380 -1.58 -34.19 7.74
C LEU A 380 -0.22 -33.51 7.89
N ASN A 381 0.03 -32.38 7.24
CA ASN A 381 1.27 -31.61 7.38
C ASN A 381 1.46 -31.09 8.81
N ILE A 382 0.40 -30.62 9.47
CA ILE A 382 0.45 -30.19 10.88
C ILE A 382 0.79 -31.39 11.77
N LYS A 383 0.11 -32.54 11.61
CA LYS A 383 0.41 -33.76 12.38
C LYS A 383 1.83 -34.27 12.15
N LEU A 384 2.33 -34.15 10.91
CA LEU A 384 3.70 -34.54 10.55
C LEU A 384 4.72 -33.65 11.27
N LYS A 385 4.46 -32.34 11.33
CA LYS A 385 5.29 -31.38 12.06
C LYS A 385 5.29 -31.67 13.57
N ASP A 386 4.12 -31.91 14.16
CA ASP A 386 3.99 -32.28 15.57
C ASP A 386 4.74 -33.58 15.89
N LEU A 387 4.72 -34.56 14.99
CA LEU A 387 5.48 -35.80 15.14
C LEU A 387 6.99 -35.56 15.09
N TYR A 388 7.48 -34.71 14.18
CA TYR A 388 8.89 -34.34 14.13
C TYR A 388 9.35 -33.60 15.39
N GLU A 389 8.54 -32.69 15.91
CA GLU A 389 8.83 -32.00 17.17
C GLU A 389 8.87 -32.98 18.35
N ARG A 390 7.92 -33.92 18.43
CA ARG A 390 7.94 -34.98 19.46
C ARG A 390 9.16 -35.88 19.36
N ILE A 391 9.55 -36.30 18.17
CA ILE A 391 10.78 -37.08 17.95
C ILE A 391 12.01 -36.27 18.38
N GLY A 392 12.04 -34.97 18.09
CA GLY A 392 13.11 -34.06 18.56
C GLY A 392 13.19 -34.00 20.08
N ILE A 393 12.04 -33.84 20.76
CA ILE A 393 11.94 -33.81 22.22
C ILE A 393 12.37 -35.15 22.84
N ASP A 394 11.94 -36.28 22.28
CA ASP A 394 12.30 -37.60 22.80
C ASP A 394 13.79 -37.89 22.62
N LYS A 395 14.38 -37.47 21.50
CA LYS A 395 15.84 -37.54 21.28
C LYS A 395 16.59 -36.71 22.32
N ALA A 396 16.10 -35.50 22.62
CA ALA A 396 16.68 -34.65 23.66
C ALA A 396 16.58 -35.28 25.06
N LYS A 397 15.43 -35.87 25.41
CA LYS A 397 15.24 -36.60 26.68
C LYS A 397 16.19 -37.79 26.81
N LEU A 398 16.34 -38.58 25.74
CA LEU A 398 17.28 -39.71 25.70
C LEU A 398 18.72 -39.24 25.89
N GLN A 399 19.10 -38.12 25.29
CA GLN A 399 20.42 -37.52 25.49
C GLN A 399 20.61 -37.08 26.95
N THR A 400 19.64 -36.36 27.53
CA THR A 400 19.70 -35.95 28.94
C THR A 400 19.78 -37.17 29.88
N GLN A 401 19.05 -38.24 29.61
CA GLN A 401 19.15 -39.48 30.39
C GLN A 401 20.54 -40.13 30.30
N ARG A 402 21.14 -40.15 29.11
CA ARG A 402 22.52 -40.65 28.95
C ARG A 402 23.51 -39.77 29.72
N ASP A 403 23.37 -38.45 29.65
CA ASP A 403 24.25 -37.51 30.34
C ASP A 403 24.13 -37.62 31.86
N THR A 404 22.91 -37.72 32.39
CA THR A 404 22.68 -37.95 33.83
C THR A 404 23.23 -39.29 34.31
N THR A 405 23.11 -40.35 33.50
CA THR A 405 23.66 -41.67 33.83
C THR A 405 25.19 -41.64 33.85
N ALA A 406 25.81 -40.99 32.86
CA ALA A 406 27.26 -40.78 32.81
C ALA A 406 27.77 -39.96 34.02
N LEU A 407 27.02 -38.94 34.46
CA LEU A 407 27.33 -38.17 35.67
C LEU A 407 27.24 -39.02 36.94
N ILE A 408 26.22 -39.86 37.07
CA ILE A 408 26.07 -40.77 38.22
C ILE A 408 27.23 -41.78 38.28
N GLU A 409 27.60 -42.37 37.14
CA GLU A 409 28.75 -43.28 37.06
C GLU A 409 30.08 -42.57 37.33
N GLY A 410 30.25 -41.35 36.81
CA GLY A 410 31.41 -40.51 37.10
C GLY A 410 31.55 -40.19 38.59
N ASN A 411 30.46 -39.81 39.26
CA ASN A 411 30.45 -39.55 40.70
C ASN A 411 30.73 -40.82 41.52
N LYS A 412 30.17 -41.97 41.14
CA LYS A 412 30.49 -43.27 41.78
C LYS A 412 31.97 -43.62 41.62
N ALA A 413 32.56 -43.38 40.46
CA ALA A 413 33.98 -43.61 40.22
C ALA A 413 34.86 -42.66 41.05
N ALA A 414 34.47 -41.39 41.18
CA ALA A 414 35.15 -40.41 42.02
C ALA A 414 35.08 -40.78 43.52
N GLU A 415 33.91 -41.22 44.01
CA GLU A 415 33.76 -41.73 45.39
C GLU A 415 34.61 -42.97 45.65
N GLN A 416 34.69 -43.90 44.69
CA GLN A 416 35.56 -45.07 44.81
C GLN A 416 37.04 -44.70 44.84
N ARG A 417 37.46 -43.70 44.06
CA ARG A 417 38.82 -43.15 44.11
C ARG A 417 39.11 -42.49 45.45
N LEU A 418 38.21 -41.64 45.95
CA LEU A 418 38.32 -41.01 47.27
C LEU A 418 38.36 -42.04 48.40
N LYS A 419 37.54 -43.10 48.34
CA LYS A 419 37.62 -44.21 49.32
C LYS A 419 38.94 -44.97 49.26
N LYS A 420 39.56 -45.06 48.09
CA LYS A 420 40.87 -45.68 47.92
C LYS A 420 42.01 -44.79 48.41
N GLU A 421 41.88 -43.46 48.23
CA GLU A 421 42.84 -42.46 48.72
C GLU A 421 42.74 -42.24 50.24
N MET A 422 41.54 -42.30 50.82
CA MET A 422 41.32 -42.24 52.27
C MET A 422 41.50 -43.60 52.97
N GLY A 423 41.88 -44.64 52.22
CA GLY A 423 41.94 -46.03 52.65
C GLY A 423 43.36 -46.62 52.66
N SER A 424 44.29 -45.98 53.35
CA SER A 424 45.42 -46.66 54.00
C SER A 424 45.63 -46.05 55.40
N GLY A 425 44.77 -46.46 56.31
CA GLY A 425 44.82 -46.07 57.72
C GLY A 425 44.29 -47.21 58.58
N ILE A 426 45.04 -48.31 58.62
CA ILE A 426 45.18 -49.16 59.81
C ILE A 426 46.68 -49.17 60.13
#